data_AF-A0A7Y9BDL5-F1
#
_entry.id   AF-A0A7Y9BDL5-F1
#
_cell.length_a   1.000
_cell.length_b   1.000
_cell.length_c   1.000
_cell.angle_alpha   90.00
_cell.angle_beta   90.00
_cell.angle_gamma   90.00
#
_symmetry.space_group_name_H-M   'P 1'
#
loop_
_entity.id
_entity.type
_entity.pdbx_description
1 polymer ?
#
loop_
_entity_poly.entity_id
_entity_poly.type
_entity_poly.pdbx_seq_one_letter_code
_entity_poly.pdbx_strand_id
1 'polypeptide(L)' 'MDISEHLTQQKLQEIMMNIYIKSIEAENVQVKDLIEEIKKQVLADSK' A
#
# COMPACT_ATOMS: atom_id res chain seq x y z
N MET A 1 -9.84 -16.53 1.47
CA MET A 1 -10.28 -15.14 1.37
C MET A 1 -9.48 -14.52 0.27
N ASP A 2 -10.17 -14.10 -0.78
CA ASP A 2 -9.55 -13.29 -1.81
C ASP A 2 -9.34 -11.90 -1.21
N ILE A 3 -8.15 -11.32 -1.40
CA ILE A 3 -7.79 -10.02 -0.79
C ILE A 3 -8.76 -8.92 -1.28
N SER A 4 -9.29 -9.08 -2.48
CA SER A 4 -10.29 -8.20 -3.08
C SER A 4 -11.66 -8.23 -2.39
N GLU A 5 -11.96 -9.22 -1.54
CA GLU A 5 -13.26 -9.31 -0.84
C GLU A 5 -13.39 -8.25 0.27
N HIS A 6 -12.26 -7.77 0.81
CA HIS A 6 -12.23 -6.81 1.93
C HIS A 6 -11.63 -5.46 1.54
N LEU A 7 -10.75 -5.44 0.54
CA LEU A 7 -10.09 -4.21 0.12
C LEU A 7 -11.02 -3.37 -0.77
N THR A 8 -11.62 -2.33 -0.17
CA THR A 8 -12.40 -1.36 -0.93
C THR A 8 -11.51 -0.50 -1.84
N GLN A 9 -12.07 0.01 -2.94
CA GLN A 9 -11.37 0.93 -3.83
C GLN A 9 -10.87 2.19 -3.10
N GLN A 10 -11.67 2.72 -2.18
CA GLN A 10 -11.29 3.86 -1.35
C GLN A 10 -10.06 3.53 -0.50
N LYS A 11 -10.03 2.35 0.11
CA LYS A 11 -8.90 1.93 0.94
C LYS A 11 -7.62 1.71 0.14
N LEU A 12 -7.74 1.11 -1.04
CA LEU A 12 -6.61 0.99 -1.96
C LEU A 12 -6.07 2.37 -2.36
N GLN A 13 -6.94 3.34 -2.64
CA GLN A 13 -6.51 4.72 -2.92
C GLN A 13 -5.78 5.36 -1.75
N GLU A 14 -6.24 5.16 -0.50
CA GLU A 14 -5.54 5.63 0.69
C GLU A 14 -4.14 5.02 0.81
N ILE A 15 -4.01 3.70 0.63
CA ILE A 15 -2.73 2.99 0.68
C ILE A 15 -1.77 3.56 -0.38
N MET A 16 -2.24 3.73 -1.61
CA MET A 16 -1.43 4.24 -2.72
C MET A 16 -1.01 5.70 -2.50
N MET A 17 -1.89 6.55 -1.96
CA MET A 17 -1.55 7.95 -1.65
C MET A 17 -0.47 8.04 -0.57
N ASN A 18 -0.59 7.23 0.49
CA ASN A 18 0.39 7.19 1.57
C ASN A 18 1.78 6.75 1.08
N ILE A 19 1.83 5.73 0.22
CA ILE A 19 3.06 5.25 -0.40
C ILE A 19 3.69 6.33 -1.28
N TYR A 20 2.87 7.03 -2.07
CA TYR A 20 3.34 8.12 -2.93
C TYR A 20 3.95 9.27 -2.12
N ILE A 21 3.27 9.74 -1.07
CA ILE A 21 3.77 10.82 -0.20
C ILE A 21 5.11 10.42 0.43
N LYS A 22 5.19 9.22 1.04
CA LYS A 22 6.44 8.71 1.61
C LYS A 22 7.56 8.60 0.58
N SER A 23 7.22 8.25 -0.66
CA SER A 23 8.21 8.12 -1.73
C SER A 23 8.78 9.45 -2.20
N ILE A 24 8.01 10.54 -2.09
CA ILE A 24 8.48 11.90 -2.40
C ILE A 24 9.43 12.41 -1.31
N GLU A 25 9.14 12.08 -0.04
CA GLU A 25 9.94 12.53 1.10
C GLU A 25 11.28 11.80 1.22
N ALA A 26 11.44 10.65 0.58
CA ALA A 26 12.62 9.81 0.70
C ALA A 26 13.55 9.95 -0.51
N GLU A 27 14.82 10.24 -0.22
CA GLU A 27 15.86 10.57 -1.22
C GLU A 27 16.28 9.38 -2.10
N ASN A 28 16.07 8.15 -1.62
CA ASN A 28 16.34 6.92 -2.36
C ASN A 28 15.34 5.84 -1.98
N VAL A 29 14.31 5.67 -2.81
CA VAL A 29 13.28 4.66 -2.60
C VAL A 29 13.40 3.56 -3.63
N GLN A 30 13.60 2.33 -3.17
CA GLN A 30 13.53 1.17 -4.05
C GLN A 30 12.07 0.78 -4.24
N VAL A 31 11.67 0.60 -5.50
CA VAL A 31 10.31 0.15 -5.86
C VAL A 31 9.95 -1.17 -5.15
N LYS A 32 10.93 -2.05 -4.92
CA LYS A 32 10.75 -3.29 -4.17
C LYS A 32 10.21 -3.04 -2.75
N ASP A 33 10.75 -2.05 -2.05
CA ASP A 33 10.36 -1.73 -0.68
C ASP A 33 8.94 -1.14 -0.65
N LEU A 34 8.59 -0.32 -1.65
CA LEU A 34 7.22 0.18 -1.82
C LEU A 34 6.22 -0.94 -2.04
N ILE A 35 6.55 -1.92 -2.90
CA ILE A 35 5.67 -3.07 -3.17
C ILE A 35 5.46 -3.90 -1.90
N GLU A 36 6.51 -4.12 -1.11
CA GLU A 36 6.39 -4.85 0.16
C GLU A 36 5.54 -4.09 1.19
N GLU A 37 5.63 -2.77 1.22
CA GLU A 37 4.78 -1.97 2.11
C GLU A 37 3.31 -1.94 1.67
N ILE A 38 3.03 -1.87 0.36
CA ILE A 38 1.68 -2.03 -0.19
C ILE A 38 1.09 -3.38 0.24
N LYS A 39 1.83 -4.47 0.05
CA LYS A 39 1.37 -5.81 0.47
C LYS A 39 1.05 -5.87 1.96
N LYS A 40 1.91 -5.32 2.81
CA LYS A 40 1.69 -5.30 4.26
C LYS A 40 0.40 -4.57 4.63
N GLN A 41 0.15 -3.40 4.04
CA GLN A 41 -1.05 -2.61 4.33
C GLN A 41 -2.32 -3.31 3.83
N VAL A 42 -2.27 -3.87 2.62
CA VAL A 42 -3.38 -4.63 2.04
C VAL A 42 -3.73 -5.88 2.85
N LEU A 43 -2.71 -6.61 3.33
CA LEU A 43 -2.91 -7.80 4.17
C LEU A 43 -3.39 -7.45 5.59
N ALA A 44 -3.03 -6.28 6.11
CA ALA A 44 -3.51 -5.81 7.40
C ALA A 44 -4.99 -5.44 7.38
N ASP A 45 -5.50 -4.95 6.24
CA ASP A 45 -6.90 -4.60 6.03
C ASP A 45 -7.80 -5.83 5.80
N SER A 46 -7.20 -6.96 5.39
CA SER A 46 -7.91 -8.22 5.12
C SER A 46 -8.11 -9.11 6.36
N LYS A 47 -7.84 -8.61 7.57
CA LYS A 47 -7.99 -9.31 8.86
C LYS A 47 -9.11 -8.70 9.68
#